data_AF-A0A7X6SC66-F1
#
_entry.id   AF-A0A7X6SC66-F1
#
_cell.length_a   1.000
_cell.length_b   1.000
_cell.length_c   1.000
_cell.angle_alpha   90.00
_cell.angle_beta   90.00
_cell.angle_gamma   90.00
#
_symmetry.space_group_name_H-M   'P 1'
#
loop_
_entity.id
_entity.type
_entity.pdbx_description
1 polymer ?
#
loop_
_entity_poly.entity_id
_entity_poly.type
_entity_poly.pdbx_seq_one_letter_code
_entity_poly.pdbx_strand_id
1 'polypeptide(L)'
;MKEKEYREIKEMLRQLEQKIDTLYRASTEQEFELEVLVEPAEVVKPAVAAKPVVAAEPVIVAEPVVAAEPVAATEPAVVGDLFASMAHRPTVADSLAKNKNKGRLKDAIPLNDKFLYVKVLFSENTELYESTLDHLQSLENLQQAETYLAEVFPNWELFSPAVQKFLTLLKDVF
;
A
#
# COMPACT_ATOMS: atom_id res chain seq x y z
N MET A 1 16.95 47.96 -6.88
CA MET A 1 16.24 47.10 -5.91
C MET A 1 16.64 45.63 -6.05
N LYS A 2 16.60 45.05 -7.25
CA LYS A 2 16.88 43.61 -7.51
C LYS A 2 18.25 43.07 -7.03
N GLU A 3 19.31 43.88 -7.03
CA GLU A 3 20.66 43.42 -6.66
C GLU A 3 20.88 43.31 -5.13
N LYS A 4 20.07 44.02 -4.34
CA LYS A 4 20.10 43.88 -2.87
C LYS A 4 19.33 42.62 -2.46
N GLU A 5 18.14 42.43 -3.02
CA GLU A 5 17.33 41.23 -2.86
C GLU A 5 18.09 39.97 -3.29
N TYR A 6 18.82 40.01 -4.41
CA TYR A 6 19.66 38.88 -4.85
C TYR A 6 20.79 38.56 -3.87
N ARG A 7 21.40 39.58 -3.25
CA ARG A 7 22.44 39.38 -2.22
C ARG A 7 21.86 38.79 -0.95
N GLU A 8 20.69 39.26 -0.52
CA GLU A 8 19.98 38.74 0.65
C GLU A 8 19.57 37.28 0.44
N ILE A 9 19.01 36.94 -0.73
CA ILE A 9 18.65 35.56 -1.08
C ILE A 9 19.90 34.67 -1.10
N LYS A 10 21.01 35.14 -1.67
CA LYS A 10 22.27 34.39 -1.70
C LYS A 10 22.82 34.12 -0.31
N GLU A 11 22.72 35.09 0.60
CA GLU A 11 23.16 34.93 1.98
C GLU A 11 22.25 33.96 2.74
N MET A 12 20.92 34.05 2.56
CA MET A 12 19.98 33.08 3.14
C MET A 12 20.25 31.65 2.65
N LEU A 13 20.58 31.48 1.36
CA LEU A 13 20.90 30.17 0.80
C LEU A 13 22.16 29.59 1.44
N ARG A 14 23.19 30.43 1.65
CA ARG A 14 24.42 30.05 2.36
C ARG A 14 24.16 29.64 3.81
N GLN A 15 23.30 30.37 4.50
CA GLN A 15 22.90 30.05 5.88
C GLN A 15 22.13 28.72 5.96
N LEU A 16 21.27 28.45 4.99
CA LEU A 16 20.52 27.18 4.93
C LEU A 16 21.46 26.00 4.72
N GLU A 17 22.42 26.12 3.81
CA GLU A 17 23.42 25.07 3.51
C GLU A 17 24.28 24.76 4.75
N GLN A 18 24.78 25.78 5.44
CA GLN A 18 25.51 25.61 6.70
C GLN A 18 24.65 24.94 7.78
N LYS A 19 23.37 25.30 7.88
CA LYS A 19 22.46 24.71 8.86
C LYS A 19 22.22 23.23 8.58
N ILE A 20 22.08 22.86 7.31
CA ILE A 20 21.95 21.44 6.89
C ILE A 20 23.20 20.65 7.27
N ASP A 21 24.40 21.18 6.97
CA ASP A 21 25.66 20.52 7.34
C ASP A 21 25.79 20.33 8.85
N THR A 22 25.42 21.33 9.64
CA THR A 22 25.47 21.22 11.12
C THR A 22 24.47 20.20 11.66
N LEU A 23 23.26 20.14 11.11
CA LEU A 23 22.24 19.18 11.52
C LEU A 23 22.63 17.75 11.12
N TYR A 24 23.18 17.59 9.92
CA TYR A 24 23.62 16.28 9.43
C TYR A 24 24.82 15.77 10.22
N ARG A 25 25.81 16.64 10.51
CA ARG A 25 26.98 16.33 11.33
C ARG A 25 26.61 16.03 12.78
N ALA A 26 25.75 16.84 13.40
CA ALA A 26 25.27 16.58 14.76
C ALA A 26 24.50 15.26 14.83
N SER A 27 23.77 14.89 13.78
CA SER A 27 23.10 13.60 13.67
C SER A 27 24.04 12.41 13.47
N THR A 28 25.28 12.63 12.97
CA THR A 28 26.27 11.55 12.77
C THR A 28 27.18 11.33 13.98
N GLU A 29 27.31 12.32 14.87
CA GLU A 29 28.16 12.23 16.06
C GLU A 29 27.44 11.64 17.29
N GLN A 30 26.18 11.18 17.16
CA GLN A 30 25.38 10.70 18.30
C GLN A 30 25.28 9.17 18.45
N GLU A 31 25.82 8.35 17.53
CA GLU A 31 25.87 6.89 17.68
C GLU A 31 27.16 6.30 17.10
N PHE A 32 27.61 5.18 17.67
CA PHE A 32 28.70 4.29 17.24
C PHE A 32 30.10 4.50 17.85
N GLU A 33 30.18 4.45 19.18
CA GLU A 33 31.28 3.72 19.85
C GLU A 33 30.95 2.21 19.75
N LEU A 34 31.35 1.56 18.65
CA LEU A 34 31.17 0.11 18.47
C LEU A 34 32.54 -0.57 18.40
N GLU A 35 32.88 -1.12 19.55
CA GLU A 35 34.00 -2.00 19.84
C GLU A 35 34.01 -3.17 18.84
N VAL A 36 35.02 -3.21 17.96
CA VAL A 36 35.17 -4.25 16.93
C VAL A 36 35.65 -5.54 17.60
N LEU A 37 34.70 -6.40 18.00
CA LEU A 37 34.97 -7.74 18.51
C LEU A 37 34.63 -8.79 17.44
N VAL A 38 35.68 -9.24 16.76
CA VAL A 38 35.95 -10.58 16.17
C VAL A 38 34.75 -11.42 15.70
N GLU A 39 34.74 -11.78 14.40
CA GLU A 39 34.17 -13.07 13.95
C GLU A 39 34.93 -13.62 12.72
N PRO A 40 35.51 -14.84 12.77
CA PRO A 40 35.96 -15.56 11.59
C PRO A 40 34.90 -16.61 11.21
N ALA A 41 34.32 -16.49 10.01
CA ALA A 41 33.52 -17.56 9.42
C ALA A 41 33.82 -17.70 7.93
N GLU A 42 34.68 -18.66 7.63
CA GLU A 42 35.00 -19.16 6.30
C GLU A 42 34.21 -20.47 6.06
N VAL A 43 33.81 -20.71 4.79
CA VAL A 43 33.35 -21.98 4.18
C VAL A 43 31.97 -22.51 4.67
N VAL A 44 31.01 -23.04 3.87
CA VAL A 44 31.06 -23.87 2.66
C VAL A 44 29.72 -23.77 1.90
N LYS A 45 29.77 -23.65 0.56
CA LYS A 45 28.67 -24.03 -0.35
C LYS A 45 28.64 -25.55 -0.52
N PRO A 46 27.47 -26.17 -0.70
CA PRO A 46 27.39 -27.35 -1.55
C PRO A 46 26.45 -27.13 -2.74
N ALA A 47 26.85 -27.78 -3.84
CA ALA A 47 26.32 -27.62 -5.17
C ALA A 47 25.67 -28.94 -5.65
N VAL A 48 24.67 -28.80 -6.52
CA VAL A 48 24.22 -29.69 -7.63
C VAL A 48 23.47 -31.01 -7.34
N ALA A 49 22.49 -31.25 -8.23
CA ALA A 49 21.77 -32.49 -8.61
C ALA A 49 20.57 -32.90 -7.73
N ALA A 50 19.39 -33.26 -8.24
CA ALA A 50 19.05 -33.88 -9.52
C ALA A 50 17.60 -33.54 -9.97
N LYS A 51 17.36 -33.58 -11.29
CA LYS A 51 16.04 -33.57 -11.94
C LYS A 51 15.28 -34.89 -11.66
N PRO A 52 13.94 -34.88 -11.79
CA PRO A 52 13.29 -35.89 -12.61
C PRO A 52 12.44 -35.29 -13.73
N VAL A 53 12.58 -35.91 -14.89
CA VAL A 53 11.75 -35.81 -16.11
C VAL A 53 10.49 -36.69 -15.90
N VAL A 54 9.37 -36.33 -16.55
CA VAL A 54 8.29 -37.18 -17.14
C VAL A 54 7.11 -36.22 -17.46
N ALA A 55 6.88 -35.86 -18.73
CA ALA A 55 5.83 -36.38 -19.64
C ALA A 55 4.39 -35.93 -19.22
N ALA A 56 3.47 -35.43 -20.06
CA ALA A 56 3.34 -35.44 -21.50
C ALA A 56 2.25 -34.41 -21.96
N GLU A 57 2.34 -33.96 -23.22
CA GLU A 57 1.25 -33.54 -24.15
C GLU A 57 0.56 -32.14 -23.98
N PRO A 58 -0.01 -31.55 -25.06
CA PRO A 58 0.66 -31.07 -26.27
C PRO A 58 0.28 -29.60 -26.65
N VAL A 59 1.05 -29.00 -27.56
CA VAL A 59 0.87 -27.67 -28.17
C VAL A 59 -0.05 -27.75 -29.39
N ILE A 60 -1.17 -27.01 -29.50
CA ILE A 60 -1.75 -26.46 -30.77
C ILE A 60 -2.78 -25.34 -30.43
N VAL A 61 -2.46 -24.05 -30.61
CA VAL A 61 -2.95 -23.10 -31.65
C VAL A 61 -4.45 -23.14 -31.98
N ALA A 62 -5.17 -22.03 -31.74
CA ALA A 62 -5.89 -21.23 -32.77
C ALA A 62 -6.93 -20.27 -32.14
N GLU A 63 -6.81 -18.98 -32.43
CA GLU A 63 -7.92 -18.02 -32.37
C GLU A 63 -9.06 -18.47 -33.30
N PRO A 64 -10.29 -18.00 -33.03
CA PRO A 64 -11.06 -17.45 -34.13
C PRO A 64 -11.59 -16.05 -33.79
N VAL A 65 -11.10 -15.07 -34.55
CA VAL A 65 -11.75 -13.78 -34.76
C VAL A 65 -12.76 -13.97 -35.89
N VAL A 66 -14.07 -13.93 -35.64
CA VAL A 66 -15.06 -13.47 -36.65
C VAL A 66 -16.29 -12.90 -35.95
N ALA A 67 -16.63 -11.67 -36.35
CA ALA A 67 -17.83 -10.91 -36.00
C ALA A 67 -19.13 -11.58 -36.44
N ALA A 68 -20.20 -11.37 -35.66
CA ALA A 68 -21.57 -11.21 -36.16
C ALA A 68 -22.47 -10.66 -35.03
N GLU A 69 -22.98 -9.44 -35.18
CA GLU A 69 -24.30 -9.12 -34.62
C GLU A 69 -25.34 -10.07 -35.23
N PRO A 70 -26.36 -10.46 -34.47
CA PRO A 70 -27.67 -10.00 -34.91
C PRO A 70 -28.62 -9.62 -33.77
N VAL A 71 -29.23 -8.45 -33.97
CA VAL A 71 -30.69 -8.22 -34.00
C VAL A 71 -31.53 -8.69 -32.80
N ALA A 72 -32.11 -7.69 -32.15
CA ALA A 72 -33.32 -7.72 -31.34
C ALA A 72 -34.29 -8.88 -31.64
N ALA A 73 -34.55 -9.69 -30.63
CA ALA A 73 -35.76 -10.49 -30.52
C ALA A 73 -36.19 -10.54 -29.05
N THR A 74 -37.26 -9.82 -28.75
CA THR A 74 -38.01 -9.91 -27.50
C THR A 74 -38.63 -11.30 -27.40
N GLU A 75 -38.08 -12.15 -26.53
CA GLU A 75 -38.74 -13.39 -26.09
C GLU A 75 -39.29 -13.19 -24.67
N PRO A 76 -40.47 -13.75 -24.34
CA PRO A 76 -41.05 -13.59 -23.01
C PRO A 76 -40.16 -14.31 -22.00
N ALA A 77 -39.62 -13.56 -21.04
CA ALA A 77 -38.82 -14.09 -19.95
C ALA A 77 -39.51 -15.33 -19.36
N VAL A 78 -38.90 -16.50 -19.56
CA VAL A 78 -39.36 -17.76 -18.99
C VAL A 78 -39.31 -17.60 -17.48
N VAL A 79 -40.30 -18.12 -16.75
CA VAL A 79 -40.42 -17.96 -15.29
C VAL A 79 -39.14 -18.40 -14.54
N GLY A 80 -38.36 -19.30 -15.12
CA GLY A 80 -37.04 -19.70 -14.60
C GLY A 80 -35.98 -18.59 -14.62
N ASP A 81 -36.03 -17.67 -15.58
CA ASP A 81 -35.09 -16.55 -15.73
C ASP A 81 -35.35 -15.45 -14.68
N LEU A 82 -36.62 -15.26 -14.32
CA LEU A 82 -37.03 -14.39 -13.20
C LEU A 82 -36.54 -14.95 -11.85
N PHE A 83 -36.53 -16.28 -11.70
CA PHE A 83 -36.01 -16.95 -10.52
C PHE A 83 -34.48 -16.93 -10.44
N ALA A 84 -33.79 -17.11 -11.57
CA ALA A 84 -32.33 -16.96 -11.65
C ALA A 84 -31.90 -15.53 -11.30
N SER A 85 -32.63 -14.52 -11.80
CA SER A 85 -32.43 -13.11 -11.42
C SER A 85 -32.62 -12.86 -9.92
N MET A 86 -33.63 -13.49 -9.29
CA MET A 86 -33.81 -13.42 -7.83
C MET A 86 -32.70 -14.11 -7.04
N ALA A 87 -32.09 -15.18 -7.58
CA ALA A 87 -30.99 -15.90 -6.93
C ALA A 87 -29.68 -15.07 -6.88
N HIS A 88 -29.50 -14.11 -7.78
CA HIS A 88 -28.37 -13.18 -7.77
C HIS A 88 -28.56 -11.97 -6.84
N ARG A 89 -29.74 -11.82 -6.22
CA ARG A 89 -29.95 -10.73 -5.26
C ARG A 89 -29.24 -11.07 -3.95
N PRO A 90 -28.32 -10.21 -3.46
CA PRO A 90 -27.64 -10.46 -2.20
C PRO A 90 -28.68 -10.63 -1.10
N THR A 91 -28.57 -11.73 -0.38
CA THR A 91 -29.50 -12.05 0.70
C THR A 91 -29.34 -11.06 1.85
N VAL A 92 -30.35 -10.97 2.72
CA VAL A 92 -30.27 -10.14 3.94
C VAL A 92 -29.11 -10.58 4.84
N ALA A 93 -28.75 -11.87 4.79
CA ALA A 93 -27.58 -12.44 5.47
C ALA A 93 -26.27 -11.99 4.83
N ASP A 94 -26.20 -11.90 3.49
CA ASP A 94 -25.06 -11.33 2.75
C ASP A 94 -24.84 -9.85 3.13
N SER A 95 -25.91 -9.06 3.16
CA SER A 95 -25.85 -7.65 3.58
C SER A 95 -25.47 -7.49 5.06
N LEU A 96 -25.91 -8.39 5.94
CA LEU A 96 -25.53 -8.42 7.34
C LEU A 96 -24.08 -8.87 7.55
N ALA A 97 -23.58 -9.81 6.75
CA ALA A 97 -22.18 -10.24 6.76
C ALA A 97 -21.27 -9.13 6.23
N LYS A 98 -21.69 -8.42 5.17
CA LYS A 98 -20.99 -7.24 4.65
C LYS A 98 -20.91 -6.11 5.69
N ASN A 99 -21.98 -5.92 6.48
CA ASN A 99 -22.06 -4.85 7.49
C ASN A 99 -21.37 -5.21 8.83
N LYS A 100 -21.37 -6.49 9.22
CA LYS A 100 -20.64 -6.97 10.42
C LYS A 100 -19.12 -6.94 10.25
N ASN A 101 -18.64 -6.81 9.01
CA ASN A 101 -17.23 -6.81 8.67
C ASN A 101 -16.64 -5.40 8.51
N LYS A 102 -17.21 -4.36 9.14
CA LYS A 102 -16.38 -3.30 9.73
C LYS A 102 -15.57 -3.91 10.89
N GLY A 103 -14.79 -4.94 10.57
CA GLY A 103 -13.72 -5.45 11.43
C GLY A 103 -12.78 -4.30 11.71
N ARG A 104 -11.96 -4.45 12.74
CA ARG A 104 -11.01 -3.37 13.06
C ARG A 104 -10.23 -3.07 11.79
N LEU A 105 -9.92 -1.80 11.51
CA LEU A 105 -9.12 -1.42 10.34
C LEU A 105 -7.82 -2.27 10.27
N LYS A 106 -7.33 -2.68 11.45
CA LYS A 106 -6.25 -3.63 11.70
C LYS A 106 -6.43 -5.01 11.04
N ASP A 107 -7.65 -5.54 11.01
CA ASP A 107 -8.00 -6.86 10.49
C ASP A 107 -8.19 -6.85 8.97
N ALA A 108 -8.56 -5.69 8.40
CA ALA A 108 -8.71 -5.50 6.97
C ALA A 108 -7.35 -5.41 6.25
N ILE A 109 -6.28 -5.04 6.97
CA ILE A 109 -4.93 -4.90 6.40
C ILE A 109 -4.22 -6.27 6.43
N PRO A 110 -3.85 -6.83 5.26
CA PRO A 110 -3.12 -8.10 5.23
C PRO A 110 -1.70 -7.91 5.82
N LEU A 111 -1.18 -8.97 6.44
CA LEU A 111 0.09 -8.92 7.19
C LEU A 111 1.26 -8.38 6.35
N ASN A 112 1.34 -8.75 5.07
CA ASN A 112 2.36 -8.25 4.16
C ASN A 112 2.30 -6.72 3.98
N ASP A 113 1.10 -6.16 3.92
CA ASP A 113 0.89 -4.73 3.75
C ASP A 113 1.14 -3.98 5.06
N LYS A 114 0.86 -4.58 6.21
CA LYS A 114 1.29 -4.05 7.52
C LYS A 114 2.80 -3.79 7.54
N PHE A 115 3.61 -4.77 7.13
CA PHE A 115 5.06 -4.59 7.07
C PHE A 115 5.49 -3.51 6.08
N LEU A 116 4.83 -3.44 4.91
CA LEU A 116 5.08 -2.38 3.94
C LEU A 116 4.82 -0.99 4.53
N TYR A 117 3.66 -0.78 5.17
CA TYR A 117 3.31 0.51 5.75
C TYR A 117 4.24 0.88 6.89
N VAL A 118 4.49 -0.03 7.82
CA VAL A 118 5.38 0.24 8.95
C VAL A 118 6.77 0.67 8.46
N LYS A 119 7.32 0.01 7.45
CA LYS A 119 8.64 0.37 6.89
C LYS A 119 8.65 1.65 6.06
N VAL A 120 7.68 1.82 5.17
CA VAL A 120 7.71 2.89 4.16
C VAL A 120 7.04 4.18 4.66
N LEU A 121 5.95 4.07 5.40
CA LEU A 121 5.13 5.22 5.82
C LEU A 121 5.44 5.66 7.26
N PHE A 122 5.79 4.72 8.13
CA PHE A 122 5.99 4.97 9.56
C PHE A 122 7.46 4.83 10.00
N SER A 123 8.40 4.71 9.06
CA SER A 123 9.85 4.65 9.34
C SER A 123 10.23 3.58 10.39
N GLU A 124 9.65 2.39 10.26
CA GLU A 124 9.81 1.24 11.16
C GLU A 124 9.18 1.41 12.56
N ASN A 125 8.44 2.51 12.80
CA ASN A 125 7.74 2.74 14.06
C ASN A 125 6.38 2.03 14.09
N THR A 126 6.34 0.88 14.78
CA THR A 126 5.12 0.08 14.93
C THR A 126 4.10 0.74 15.87
N GLU A 127 4.55 1.47 16.90
CA GLU A 127 3.65 2.13 17.85
C GLU A 127 2.86 3.25 17.18
N LEU A 128 3.54 4.05 16.34
CA LEU A 128 2.93 5.13 15.57
C LEU A 128 1.89 4.57 14.60
N TYR A 129 2.21 3.45 13.93
CA TYR A 129 1.27 2.75 13.07
C TYR A 129 0.02 2.29 13.82
N GLU A 130 0.16 1.60 14.96
CA GLU A 130 -0.99 1.10 15.71
C GLU A 130 -1.86 2.23 16.29
N SER A 131 -1.23 3.29 16.82
CA SER A 131 -1.93 4.48 17.32
C SER A 131 -2.71 5.20 16.21
N THR A 132 -2.10 5.32 15.02
CA THR A 132 -2.75 5.91 13.85
C THR A 132 -3.96 5.08 13.43
N LEU A 133 -3.83 3.74 13.39
CA LEU A 133 -4.96 2.86 13.07
C LEU A 133 -6.09 2.94 14.10
N ASP A 134 -5.77 3.04 15.39
CA ASP A 134 -6.77 3.20 16.45
C ASP A 134 -7.50 4.54 16.32
N HIS A 135 -6.78 5.63 16.03
CA HIS A 135 -7.38 6.93 15.73
C HIS A 135 -8.27 6.86 14.49
N LEU A 136 -7.78 6.28 13.40
CA LEU A 136 -8.57 6.11 12.17
C LEU A 136 -9.83 5.29 12.44
N GLN A 137 -9.75 4.23 13.24
CA GLN A 137 -10.91 3.42 13.61
C GLN A 137 -11.95 4.19 14.44
N SER A 138 -11.54 5.25 15.16
CA SER A 138 -12.48 6.11 15.90
C SER A 138 -13.20 7.14 15.03
N LEU A 139 -12.70 7.39 13.82
CA LEU A 139 -13.33 8.33 12.88
C LEU A 139 -14.53 7.66 12.21
N GLU A 140 -15.52 8.45 11.81
CA GLU A 140 -16.72 7.96 11.11
C GLU A 140 -16.67 8.19 9.59
N ASN A 141 -15.86 9.14 9.14
CA ASN A 141 -15.83 9.60 7.75
C ASN A 141 -14.43 9.49 7.15
N LEU A 142 -14.39 9.04 5.90
CA LEU A 142 -13.18 8.99 5.08
C LEU A 142 -12.49 10.36 4.98
N GLN A 143 -13.27 11.43 4.82
CA GLN A 143 -12.71 12.80 4.72
C GLN A 143 -11.98 13.23 6.00
N GLN A 144 -12.48 12.83 7.17
CA GLN A 144 -11.82 13.12 8.45
C GLN A 144 -10.51 12.34 8.57
N ALA A 145 -10.50 11.07 8.13
CA ALA A 145 -9.30 10.25 8.08
C ALA A 145 -8.23 10.85 7.15
N GLU A 146 -8.60 11.27 5.94
CA GLU A 146 -7.67 11.92 5.01
C GLU A 146 -7.11 13.23 5.57
N THR A 147 -7.96 14.03 6.22
CA THR A 147 -7.53 15.30 6.84
C THR A 147 -6.54 15.05 7.97
N TYR A 148 -6.83 14.08 8.84
CA TYR A 148 -5.93 13.68 9.94
C TYR A 148 -4.58 13.20 9.41
N LEU A 149 -4.56 12.37 8.36
CA LEU A 149 -3.31 11.89 7.77
C LEU A 149 -2.49 13.02 7.16
N ALA A 150 -3.13 14.00 6.52
CA ALA A 150 -2.46 15.18 5.99
C ALA A 150 -1.86 16.07 7.08
N GLU A 151 -2.53 16.18 8.24
CA GLU A 151 -2.05 16.95 9.39
C GLU A 151 -0.91 16.25 10.14
N VAL A 152 -1.04 14.96 10.41
CA VAL A 152 -0.06 14.17 11.18
C VAL A 152 1.17 13.84 10.35
N PHE A 153 1.00 13.59 9.05
CA PHE A 153 2.06 13.18 8.14
C PHE A 153 2.21 14.14 6.95
N PRO A 154 2.69 15.37 7.16
CA PRO A 154 2.92 16.33 6.08
C PRO A 154 3.99 15.87 5.09
N ASN A 155 4.86 14.93 5.51
CA ASN A 155 5.95 14.40 4.70
C ASN A 155 5.54 13.17 3.86
N TRP A 156 4.28 12.72 3.95
CA TRP A 156 3.83 11.59 3.14
C TRP A 156 3.72 11.98 1.67
N GLU A 157 4.41 11.21 0.83
CA GLU A 157 4.30 11.34 -0.61
C GLU A 157 2.97 10.75 -1.09
N LEU A 158 1.98 11.60 -1.38
CA LEU A 158 0.65 11.15 -1.83
C LEU A 158 0.70 10.26 -3.08
N PHE A 159 1.71 10.43 -3.92
CA PHE A 159 1.90 9.64 -5.14
C PHE A 159 2.72 8.36 -4.91
N SER A 160 3.23 8.14 -3.70
CA SER A 160 3.93 6.91 -3.36
C SER A 160 2.96 5.73 -3.44
N PRO A 161 3.35 4.60 -4.07
CA PRO A 161 2.53 3.41 -4.16
C PRO A 161 2.04 2.91 -2.80
N ALA A 162 2.85 3.07 -1.74
CA ALA A 162 2.48 2.67 -0.39
C ALA A 162 1.33 3.53 0.16
N VAL A 163 1.39 4.86 -0.01
CA VAL A 163 0.33 5.78 0.43
C VAL A 163 -0.95 5.53 -0.36
N GLN A 164 -0.86 5.41 -1.68
CA GLN A 164 -2.02 5.12 -2.55
C GLN A 164 -2.74 3.83 -2.14
N LYS A 165 -1.97 2.78 -1.84
CA LYS A 165 -2.52 1.50 -1.37
C LYS A 165 -3.21 1.66 -0.02
N PHE A 166 -2.61 2.41 0.90
CA PHE A 166 -3.19 2.69 2.22
C PHE A 166 -4.50 3.49 2.12
N LEU A 167 -4.54 4.54 1.30
CA LEU A 167 -5.75 5.34 1.07
C LEU A 167 -6.87 4.52 0.40
N THR A 168 -6.51 3.64 -0.55
CA THR A 168 -7.47 2.74 -1.18
C THR A 168 -8.08 1.77 -0.17
N LEU A 169 -7.29 1.24 0.76
CA LEU A 169 -7.79 0.42 1.86
C LEU A 169 -8.75 1.19 2.76
N LEU A 170 -8.40 2.43 3.13
CA LEU A 170 -9.30 3.27 3.93
C LEU A 170 -10.64 3.48 3.22
N LYS A 171 -10.62 3.72 1.91
CA LYS A 171 -11.83 3.88 1.11
C LYS A 171 -12.74 2.65 1.10
N ASP A 172 -12.17 1.46 1.19
CA ASP A 172 -12.96 0.22 1.23
C ASP A 172 -13.55 -0.04 2.63
N VAL A 173 -12.87 0.45 3.69
CA VAL A 173 -13.26 0.22 5.09
C VAL A 173 -14.30 1.22 5.60
N PHE A 174 -14.26 2.47 5.14
CA PHE A 174 -15.18 3.54 5.55
C PHE A 174 -16.52 3.52 4.81
#